data_AF-A0A966E2R5-F1
#
_entry.id   AF-A0A966E2R5-F1
#
_cell.length_a   1.000
_cell.length_b   1.000
_cell.length_c   1.000
_cell.angle_alpha   90.00
_cell.angle_beta   90.00
_cell.angle_gamma   90.00
#
_symmetry.space_group_name_H-M   'P 1'
#
loop_
_entity.id
_entity.type
_entity.pdbx_description
1 polymer ?
#
loop_
_entity_poly.entity_id
_entity_poly.type
_entity_poly.pdbx_seq_one_letter_code
_entity_poly.pdbx_strand_id
1 'polypeptide(L)'
;MRKHILHRLFEPESVALVGASEKQGSVGLQVLQNLLSADFQGEIYPVNRNYESLQGLECYPSVGDIPGSHGGNLAGPGVRPGHQFRLWR
;
A
#
# COMPACT_ATOMS: atom_id res chain seq x y z
N MET A 1 15.60 -23.27 2.70
CA MET A 1 14.57 -23.38 3.75
C MET A 1 13.20 -23.20 3.10
N ARG A 2 12.21 -24.04 3.41
CA ARG A 2 10.83 -23.84 2.92
C ARG A 2 10.23 -22.63 3.66
N LYS A 3 9.76 -21.60 2.94
CA LYS A 3 9.03 -20.48 3.55
C LYS A 3 7.76 -21.04 4.21
N HIS A 4 7.59 -20.75 5.50
CA HIS A 4 6.40 -21.16 6.24
C HIS A 4 5.16 -20.46 5.66
N ILE A 5 3.99 -21.11 5.69
CA ILE A 5 2.76 -20.56 5.08
C ILE A 5 2.39 -19.17 5.62
N LEU A 6 2.72 -18.91 6.89
CA LEU A 6 2.45 -17.63 7.55
C LEU A 6 3.46 -16.53 7.22
N HIS A 7 4.56 -16.84 6.54
CA HIS A 7 5.56 -15.82 6.17
C HIS A 7 4.92 -14.66 5.40
N ARG A 8 3.96 -14.94 4.51
CA ARG A 8 3.26 -13.89 3.74
C ARG A 8 2.34 -13.01 4.58
N LEU A 9 1.95 -13.45 5.77
CA LEU A 9 1.13 -12.66 6.68
C LEU A 9 1.97 -11.67 7.50
N PHE A 10 3.16 -12.10 7.93
CA PHE A 10 4.03 -11.29 8.79
C PHE A 10 5.02 -10.43 8.00
N GLU A 11 5.41 -10.88 6.81
CA GLU A 11 6.33 -10.19 5.91
C GLU A 11 5.75 -10.16 4.49
N PRO A 12 4.64 -9.41 4.26
CA PRO A 12 4.09 -9.24 2.94
C PRO A 12 4.98 -8.32 2.09
N GLU A 13 5.13 -8.67 0.81
CA GLU A 13 5.81 -7.83 -0.19
C GLU A 13 4.93 -6.63 -0.59
N SER A 14 3.60 -6.77 -0.45
CA SER A 14 2.64 -5.69 -0.69
C SER A 14 1.32 -5.91 0.06
N VAL A 15 0.56 -4.83 0.25
CA VAL A 15 -0.77 -4.84 0.89
C VAL A 15 -1.75 -3.99 0.09
N ALA A 16 -2.90 -4.56 -0.25
CA ALA A 16 -4.05 -3.81 -0.76
C ALA A 16 -4.96 -3.38 0.40
N LEU A 17 -5.13 -2.07 0.59
CA LEU A 17 -5.96 -1.50 1.65
C LEU A 17 -7.36 -1.17 1.11
N VAL A 18 -8.29 -2.13 1.23
CA VAL A 18 -9.68 -1.95 0.81
C VAL A 18 -10.43 -1.07 1.79
N GLY A 19 -11.09 -0.03 1.26
CA GLY A 19 -11.78 0.97 2.08
C GLY A 19 -10.86 2.08 2.60
N ALA A 20 -9.69 2.26 1.97
CA ALA A 20 -8.82 3.40 2.22
C ALA A 20 -9.59 4.73 2.03
N SER A 21 -9.32 5.73 2.85
CA SER A 21 -10.04 7.02 2.83
C SER A 21 -9.23 8.09 3.55
N GLU A 22 -9.43 9.38 3.22
CA GLU A 22 -8.92 10.51 4.03
C GLU A 22 -9.95 11.05 5.02
N LYS A 23 -11.11 10.40 5.14
CA LYS A 23 -12.14 10.81 6.09
C LYS A 23 -11.62 10.68 7.51
N GLN A 24 -11.63 11.79 8.24
CA GLN A 24 -11.26 11.83 9.65
C GLN A 24 -12.10 10.84 10.47
N GLY A 25 -11.42 10.10 11.34
CA GLY A 25 -12.03 9.04 12.17
C GLY A 25 -12.38 7.75 11.42
N SER A 26 -12.05 7.63 10.13
CA SER A 26 -12.25 6.36 9.41
C SER A 26 -11.16 5.35 9.74
N VAL A 27 -11.55 4.08 9.80
CA VAL A 27 -10.60 2.97 9.98
C VAL A 27 -9.58 2.92 8.82
N GLY A 28 -10.03 3.18 7.59
CA GLY A 28 -9.17 3.21 6.41
C GLY A 28 -8.05 4.26 6.53
N LEU A 29 -8.37 5.47 7.02
CA LEU A 29 -7.36 6.49 7.29
C LEU A 29 -6.36 6.03 8.36
N GLN A 30 -6.86 5.48 9.47
CA GLN A 30 -6.00 5.06 10.58
C GLN A 30 -5.06 3.91 10.19
N VAL A 31 -5.55 2.93 9.42
CA VAL A 31 -4.70 1.84 8.90
C VAL A 31 -3.66 2.36 7.92
N LEU A 32 -4.03 3.26 7.00
CA LEU A 32 -3.08 3.86 6.07
C LEU A 32 -1.98 4.63 6.81
N GLN A 33 -2.35 5.44 7.79
CA GLN A 33 -1.41 6.18 8.64
C GLN A 33 -0.49 5.25 9.42
N ASN A 34 -0.99 4.15 9.95
CA ASN A 34 -0.17 3.16 10.65
C ASN A 34 0.86 2.52 9.72
N LEU A 35 0.48 2.13 8.51
CA LEU A 35 1.39 1.53 7.53
C LEU A 35 2.51 2.51 7.12
N LEU A 36 2.16 3.77 6.88
CA LEU A 36 3.12 4.81 6.53
C LEU A 36 4.05 5.16 7.70
N SER A 37 3.49 5.31 8.90
CA SER A 37 4.26 5.69 10.11
C SER A 37 5.16 4.56 10.60
N ALA A 38 4.80 3.31 10.35
CA ALA A 38 5.62 2.14 10.65
C ALA A 38 6.72 1.88 9.62
N ASP A 39 6.85 2.74 8.59
CA ASP A 39 7.73 2.54 7.44
C ASP A 39 7.58 1.13 6.85
N PHE A 40 6.33 0.74 6.56
CA PHE A 40 6.08 -0.56 5.96
C PHE A 40 6.91 -0.71 4.68
N GLN A 41 7.71 -1.77 4.63
CA GLN A 41 8.74 -1.95 3.59
C GLN A 41 8.17 -2.44 2.26
N GLY A 42 6.98 -3.04 2.28
CA GLY A 42 6.27 -3.48 1.08
C GLY A 42 5.50 -2.36 0.38
N GLU A 43 4.94 -2.66 -0.77
CA GLU A 43 4.09 -1.72 -1.51
C GLU A 43 2.71 -1.57 -0.86
N ILE A 44 2.18 -0.35 -0.83
CA ILE A 44 0.85 -0.06 -0.30
C ILE A 44 -0.03 0.35 -1.47
N TYR A 45 -1.12 -0.38 -1.68
CA TYR A 45 -2.11 -0.12 -2.72
C TYR A 45 -3.45 0.26 -2.09
N PRO A 46 -3.75 1.55 -1.89
CA PRO A 46 -5.06 1.99 -1.43
C PRO A 46 -6.15 1.64 -2.45
N VAL A 47 -7.28 1.10 -1.97
CA VAL A 47 -8.40 0.71 -2.85
C VAL A 47 -9.69 1.40 -2.40
N ASN A 48 -10.18 2.32 -3.22
CA ASN A 48 -11.46 2.99 -3.07
C ASN A 48 -11.89 3.71 -4.36
N ARG A 49 -13.05 3.37 -4.90
CA ARG A 49 -13.65 4.03 -6.10
C ARG A 49 -13.87 5.54 -6.01
N ASN A 50 -13.87 6.12 -4.80
CA ASN A 50 -14.16 7.53 -4.59
C ASN A 50 -12.90 8.42 -4.58
N TYR A 51 -11.71 7.84 -4.64
CA TYR A 51 -10.45 8.57 -4.57
C TYR A 51 -9.53 8.13 -5.70
N GLU A 52 -8.87 9.10 -6.33
CA GLU A 52 -7.81 8.82 -7.32
C GLU A 52 -6.44 8.71 -6.65
N SER A 53 -6.24 9.37 -5.52
CA SER A 53 -5.03 9.27 -4.69
C SER A 53 -5.35 9.51 -3.21
N LEU A 54 -4.50 8.96 -2.34
CA LEU A 54 -4.57 9.09 -0.89
C LEU A 54 -3.15 9.22 -0.32
N GLN A 55 -2.86 10.28 0.44
CA GLN A 55 -1.53 10.48 1.06
C GLN A 55 -0.35 10.40 0.06
N GLY A 56 -0.56 10.84 -1.19
CA GLY A 56 0.46 10.79 -2.25
C GLY A 56 0.64 9.42 -2.92
N LEU A 57 -0.17 8.42 -2.56
CA LEU A 57 -0.24 7.11 -3.23
C LEU A 57 -1.40 7.09 -4.23
N GLU A 58 -1.21 6.42 -5.36
CA GLU A 58 -2.29 6.15 -6.33
C GLU A 58 -3.35 5.24 -5.69
N CYS A 59 -4.63 5.58 -5.86
CA CYS A 59 -5.75 4.82 -5.32
C CYS A 59 -6.53 4.14 -6.44
N TYR A 60 -6.77 2.84 -6.27
CA TYR A 60 -7.40 2.01 -7.28
C TYR A 60 -8.89 1.81 -6.99
N PRO A 61 -9.79 1.79 -8.00
CA PRO A 61 -11.22 1.56 -7.76
C PRO A 61 -11.53 0.17 -7.21
N SER A 62 -10.76 -0.84 -7.62
CA SER A 62 -10.85 -2.21 -7.15
C SER A 62 -9.47 -2.87 -7.04
N VAL A 63 -9.39 -4.01 -6.33
CA VAL A 63 -8.16 -4.80 -6.22
C VAL A 63 -7.70 -5.32 -7.59
N GLY A 64 -8.64 -5.54 -8.52
CA GLY A 64 -8.32 -6.00 -9.87
C GLY A 64 -7.64 -4.95 -10.75
N ASP A 65 -7.77 -3.67 -10.39
CA ASP A 65 -7.13 -2.56 -11.12
C ASP A 65 -5.67 -2.35 -10.68
N ILE A 66 -5.23 -3.01 -9.61
CA ILE A 66 -3.84 -2.94 -9.13
C ILE A 66 -2.92 -3.63 -10.14
N PRO A 67 -1.83 -2.98 -10.61
CA PRO A 67 -0.86 -3.58 -11.50
C PRO A 67 -0.32 -4.90 -10.95
N GLY A 68 -0.29 -5.95 -11.77
CA GLY A 68 0.24 -7.27 -11.39
C GLY A 68 -0.72 -8.16 -10.59
N SER A 69 -1.93 -7.70 -10.26
CA SER A 69 -2.98 -8.53 -9.62
C SER A 69 -3.39 -9.77 -10.44
N HIS A 70 -3.12 -9.77 -11.75
CA HIS A 70 -3.47 -10.83 -12.71
C HIS A 70 -2.24 -11.66 -13.16
N GLY A 71 -1.29 -11.96 -12.27
CA GLY A 71 -0.21 -12.92 -12.52
C GLY A 71 0.83 -12.52 -13.58
N GLY A 72 0.80 -11.28 -14.07
CA GLY A 72 1.79 -10.71 -14.97
C GLY A 72 2.73 -9.76 -14.23
N ASN A 73 4.02 -10.06 -14.29
CA ASN A 73 5.20 -9.24 -13.94
C ASN A 73 4.95 -7.95 -13.13
N LEU A 74 5.45 -7.95 -11.88
CA LEU A 74 5.49 -6.81 -10.95
C LEU A 74 6.32 -5.66 -11.54
N ALA A 75 5.68 -4.78 -12.30
CA ALA A 75 6.25 -3.53 -12.77
C ALA A 75 5.13 -2.50 -13.00
N GLY A 76 4.43 -2.12 -11.92
CA GLY A 76 3.67 -0.88 -11.91
C GLY A 76 4.62 0.32 -11.78
N PRO A 77 4.38 1.46 -12.45
CA PRO A 77 5.23 2.63 -12.34
C PRO A 77 4.97 3.35 -11.01
N GLY A 78 5.96 3.32 -10.12
CA GLY A 78 5.97 4.06 -8.85
C GLY A 78 5.43 3.21 -7.70
N VAL A 79 6.27 2.54 -6.90
CA VAL A 79 7.25 3.09 -5.94
C VAL A 79 8.09 1.88 -5.49
N ARG A 80 9.43 1.80 -5.65
CA ARG A 80 10.54 2.16 -4.72
C ARG A 80 11.86 1.86 -5.47
N PRO A 81 12.98 2.63 -5.38
CA PRO A 81 13.81 2.68 -4.15
C PRO A 81 14.54 4.02 -3.88
N GLY A 82 14.56 4.52 -2.63
CA GLY A 82 15.64 5.41 -2.15
C GLY A 82 15.35 6.87 -1.79
N HIS A 83 14.16 7.26 -1.28
CA HIS A 83 13.92 8.68 -0.92
C HIS A 83 13.56 8.94 0.56
N GLN A 84 14.62 9.10 1.33
CA GLN A 84 14.87 10.13 2.36
C GLN A 84 13.74 11.16 2.59
N PHE A 85 12.88 10.91 3.60
CA PHE A 85 12.24 11.99 4.35
C PHE A 85 13.18 12.44 5.49
N ARG A 86 14.20 13.23 5.14
CA ARG A 86 14.85 14.14 6.08
C ARG A 86 14.31 15.53 5.81
N LEU A 87 13.35 15.97 6.62
CA LEU A 87 13.10 17.38 6.91
C LEU A 87 12.52 17.49 8.33
N TRP A 88 13.37 17.19 9.31
CA TRP A 88 13.43 18.00 10.53
C TRP A 88 14.86 18.50 10.62
N ARG A 89 14.98 19.83 10.66
CA ARG A 89 16.18 20.69 10.83
C ARG A 89 17.55 20.01 10.76
#